data_AF-A0A1G2WJL3-F1
#
_entry.id   AF-A0A1G2WJL3-F1
#
_cell.length_a   1.000
_cell.length_b   1.000
_cell.length_c   1.000
_cell.angle_alpha   90.00
_cell.angle_beta   90.00
_cell.angle_gamma   90.00
#
_symmetry.space_group_name_H-M   'P 1'
#
loop_
_entity.id
_entity.type
_entity.pdbx_description
1 polymer ?
#
loop_
_entity_poly.entity_id
_entity_poly.type
_entity_poly.pdbx_seq_one_letter_code
_entity_poly.pdbx_strand_id
1 'polypeptide(L)'
;MIAQLSDLQNIIKNRHQFRTRSYDEALAAFKETKVLIYGAGAFGKEMLADLKSHAVPIQAFLDKNAYKINSIADVPVYPPDEASFTLEYRENCLVIISIVLNREKREQIKKYLLALGYQKIIDAQTIRAKRVPYNETDMEPNNEIIEKDAKDLLSALDLFADNHSREIYESCINCHLRREYENALESPNTIQYLVSNTPQNKGTSRFIDCGAYTGDTLKSLISRNTIQVYCGFEPGL
;
A
#
# COMPACT_ATOMS: atom_id res chain seq x y z
N MET A 1 8.90 -3.55 31.62
CA MET A 1 9.82 -3.13 30.55
C MET A 1 9.09 -2.07 29.75
N ILE A 2 9.41 -0.80 29.99
CA ILE A 2 8.69 0.37 29.47
C ILE A 2 9.41 0.77 28.18
N ALA A 3 8.92 0.30 27.04
CA ALA A 3 9.36 0.73 25.73
C ALA A 3 8.14 0.69 24.82
N GLN A 4 7.48 1.83 24.60
CA GLN A 4 6.63 2.10 23.43
C GLN A 4 5.87 3.44 23.48
N LEU A 5 5.81 4.16 24.61
CA LEU A 5 5.26 5.54 24.59
C LEU A 5 6.17 6.57 23.90
N SER A 6 7.44 6.23 23.64
CA SER A 6 8.46 7.17 23.13
C SER A 6 8.40 7.40 21.62
N ASP A 7 7.99 6.42 20.81
CA ASP A 7 8.18 6.53 19.35
C ASP A 7 7.10 7.38 18.68
N LEU A 8 5.82 7.18 18.98
CA LEU A 8 4.77 7.99 18.36
C LEU A 8 4.85 9.47 18.77
N GLN A 9 5.12 9.76 20.04
CA GLN A 9 5.34 11.13 20.52
C GLN A 9 6.51 11.80 19.78
N ASN A 10 7.62 11.07 19.60
CA ASN A 10 8.77 11.57 18.86
C ASN A 10 8.46 11.77 17.38
N ILE A 11 7.67 10.89 16.75
CA ILE A 11 7.24 11.03 15.36
C ILE A 11 6.40 12.30 15.20
N ILE A 12 5.39 12.49 16.05
CA ILE A 12 4.53 13.69 16.01
C ILE A 12 5.37 14.95 16.22
N LYS A 13 6.27 14.96 17.21
CA LYS A 13 7.12 16.11 17.51
C LYS A 13 8.09 16.46 16.37
N ASN A 14 8.68 15.45 15.74
CA ASN A 14 9.69 15.66 14.69
C ASN A 14 9.10 15.65 13.28
N ARG A 15 7.77 15.65 13.13
CA ARG A 15 7.10 15.43 11.84
C ARG A 15 7.48 16.42 10.75
N HIS A 16 7.79 17.67 11.10
CA HIS A 16 8.24 18.69 10.17
C HIS A 16 9.56 18.33 9.46
N GLN A 17 10.35 17.42 10.04
CA GLN A 17 11.58 16.90 9.44
C GLN A 17 11.29 15.85 8.35
N PHE A 18 10.11 15.23 8.37
CA PHE A 18 9.66 14.32 7.32
C PHE A 18 9.09 15.10 6.15
N ARG A 19 9.90 16.01 5.58
CA ARG A 19 9.63 16.54 4.25
C ARG A 19 9.80 15.40 3.26
N THR A 20 8.69 14.75 2.93
CA THR A 20 8.64 13.92 1.74
C THR A 20 8.82 14.84 0.55
N ARG A 21 9.78 14.49 -0.33
CA ARG A 21 9.92 15.14 -1.64
C ARG A 21 8.53 15.19 -2.28
N SER A 22 8.23 16.30 -2.96
CA SER A 22 6.98 16.38 -3.73
C SER A 22 6.90 15.19 -4.69
N TYR A 23 5.69 14.83 -5.10
CA TYR A 23 5.51 13.76 -6.07
C TYR A 23 6.38 13.99 -7.32
N ASP A 24 6.38 15.22 -7.84
CA ASP A 24 7.19 15.62 -8.98
C ASP A 24 8.70 15.50 -8.74
N GLU A 25 9.17 15.91 -7.56
CA GLU A 25 10.58 15.76 -7.17
C GLU A 25 11.00 14.29 -7.05
N ALA A 26 10.10 13.43 -6.55
CA ALA A 26 10.34 12.00 -6.47
C ALA A 26 10.45 11.38 -7.86
N LEU A 27 9.58 11.78 -8.81
CA LEU A 27 9.60 11.29 -10.18
C LEU A 27 10.73 11.88 -11.02
N ALA A 28 11.18 13.10 -10.74
CA ALA A 28 12.31 13.72 -11.44
C ALA A 28 13.58 12.86 -11.36
N ALA A 29 13.81 12.19 -10.22
CA ALA A 29 14.93 11.26 -10.05
C ALA A 29 14.88 10.04 -10.99
N PHE A 30 13.70 9.71 -11.53
CA PHE A 30 13.51 8.55 -12.42
C PHE A 30 13.73 8.89 -13.89
N LYS A 31 13.74 10.18 -14.27
CA LYS A 31 13.86 10.62 -15.67
C LYS A 31 15.15 10.18 -16.33
N GLU A 32 16.25 10.17 -15.57
CA GLU A 32 17.58 9.75 -16.05
C GLU A 32 17.87 8.28 -15.78
N THR A 33 16.88 7.51 -15.31
CA THR A 33 17.04 6.09 -14.96
C THR A 33 16.25 5.20 -15.92
N LYS A 34 16.79 4.02 -16.23
CA LYS A 34 16.03 2.97 -16.92
C LYS A 34 14.98 2.41 -15.96
N VAL A 35 13.70 2.67 -16.22
CA VAL A 35 12.61 2.21 -15.33
C VAL A 35 11.90 1.00 -15.93
N LEU A 36 11.70 -0.03 -15.09
CA LEU A 36 10.88 -1.20 -15.37
C LEU A 36 9.69 -1.24 -14.41
N ILE A 37 8.52 -1.68 -14.88
CA ILE A 37 7.32 -1.87 -14.04
C ILE A 37 7.07 -3.37 -13.87
N TYR A 38 7.15 -3.88 -12.64
CA TYR A 38 6.79 -5.27 -12.34
C TYR A 38 5.28 -5.39 -12.09
N GLY A 39 4.60 -6.15 -12.95
CA GLY A 39 3.16 -6.36 -12.94
C GLY A 39 2.46 -5.63 -14.10
N ALA A 40 2.03 -6.39 -15.10
CA ALA A 40 1.33 -5.92 -16.30
C ALA A 40 -0.21 -5.84 -16.11
N GLY A 41 -0.67 -5.85 -14.86
CA GLY A 41 -2.08 -5.79 -14.48
C GLY A 41 -2.66 -4.37 -14.42
N ALA A 42 -3.84 -4.22 -13.81
CA ALA A 42 -4.52 -2.93 -13.70
C ALA A 42 -3.66 -1.85 -13.01
N PHE A 43 -3.03 -2.18 -11.88
CA PHE A 43 -2.21 -1.22 -11.14
C PHE A 43 -0.92 -0.83 -11.89
N GLY A 44 -0.29 -1.76 -12.60
CA GLY A 44 0.84 -1.45 -13.47
C GLY A 44 0.47 -0.54 -14.65
N LYS A 45 -0.72 -0.71 -15.23
CA LYS A 45 -1.26 0.18 -16.27
C LYS A 45 -1.52 1.59 -15.74
N GLU A 46 -2.09 1.70 -14.54
CA GLU A 46 -2.26 2.99 -13.86
C GLU A 46 -0.91 3.67 -13.63
N MET A 47 0.06 2.93 -13.09
CA MET A 47 1.41 3.43 -12.84
C MET A 47 2.12 3.84 -14.14
N LEU A 48 1.95 3.11 -15.24
CA LEU A 48 2.46 3.49 -16.54
C LEU A 48 1.91 4.84 -17.02
N ALA A 49 0.59 5.01 -16.95
CA ALA A 49 -0.06 6.25 -17.39
C ALA A 49 0.46 7.45 -16.59
N ASP A 50 0.58 7.27 -15.28
CA ASP A 50 1.07 8.26 -14.33
C ASP A 50 2.55 8.62 -14.58
N LEU A 51 3.44 7.62 -14.69
CA LEU A 51 4.85 7.85 -14.96
C LEU A 51 5.08 8.50 -16.34
N LYS A 52 4.30 8.10 -17.36
CA LYS A 52 4.35 8.71 -18.69
C LYS A 52 3.90 10.17 -18.68
N SER A 53 2.84 10.53 -17.93
CA SER A 53 2.39 11.92 -17.85
C SER A 53 3.42 12.85 -17.20
N HIS A 54 4.36 12.29 -16.43
CA HIS A 54 5.49 13.00 -15.83
C HIS A 54 6.80 12.84 -16.62
N ALA A 55 6.74 12.34 -17.85
CA ALA A 55 7.88 12.13 -18.75
C ALA A 55 8.98 11.20 -18.18
N VAL A 56 8.61 10.22 -17.36
CA VAL A 56 9.54 9.16 -16.91
C VAL A 56 9.66 8.09 -18.01
N PRO A 57 10.88 7.76 -18.48
CA PRO A 57 11.06 6.79 -19.56
C PRO A 57 10.92 5.36 -19.06
N ILE A 58 9.77 4.74 -19.35
CA ILE A 58 9.51 3.33 -19.05
C ILE A 58 10.04 2.46 -20.18
N GLN A 59 10.97 1.57 -19.87
CA GLN A 59 11.63 0.69 -20.83
C GLN A 59 10.80 -0.57 -21.12
N ALA A 60 10.25 -1.18 -20.08
CA ALA A 60 9.47 -2.40 -20.19
C ALA A 60 8.60 -2.65 -18.95
N PHE A 61 7.64 -3.56 -19.11
CA PHE A 61 7.06 -4.29 -17.99
C PHE A 61 7.81 -5.60 -17.74
N LEU A 62 7.82 -6.04 -16.49
CA LEU A 62 8.15 -7.39 -16.08
C LEU A 62 6.87 -8.09 -15.62
N ASP A 63 6.50 -9.23 -16.20
CA ASP A 63 5.37 -10.03 -15.71
C ASP A 63 5.65 -11.53 -15.90
N LYS A 64 5.34 -12.34 -14.88
CA LYS A 64 5.46 -13.80 -14.97
C LYS A 64 4.58 -14.42 -16.07
N ASN A 65 3.57 -13.69 -16.53
CA ASN A 65 2.68 -14.07 -17.62
C ASN A 65 3.01 -13.34 -18.93
N ALA A 66 4.24 -12.85 -19.13
CA ALA A 66 4.65 -12.17 -20.36
C ALA A 66 4.36 -12.98 -21.64
N TYR A 67 4.35 -14.31 -21.57
CA TYR A 67 3.95 -15.18 -22.69
C TYR A 67 2.50 -14.97 -23.19
N LYS A 68 1.64 -14.30 -22.39
CA LYS A 68 0.26 -13.96 -22.75
C LYS A 68 0.09 -12.51 -23.22
N ILE A 69 1.07 -11.66 -22.96
CA ILE A 69 0.97 -10.22 -23.13
C ILE A 69 2.28 -9.73 -23.76
N ASN A 70 2.26 -9.36 -25.03
CA ASN A 70 3.48 -8.92 -25.71
C ASN A 70 3.84 -7.46 -25.39
N SER A 71 2.84 -6.58 -25.24
CA SER A 71 3.02 -5.16 -24.94
C SER A 71 1.80 -4.53 -24.26
N ILE A 72 2.00 -3.39 -23.60
CA ILE A 72 0.97 -2.52 -23.01
C ILE A 72 1.26 -1.09 -23.42
N ALA A 73 0.36 -0.47 -24.19
CA ALA A 73 0.52 0.92 -24.68
C ALA A 73 1.93 1.15 -25.28
N ASP A 74 2.31 0.25 -26.18
CA ASP A 74 3.59 0.19 -26.90
C ASP A 74 4.84 -0.04 -26.03
N VAL A 75 4.66 -0.32 -24.74
CA VAL A 75 5.76 -0.75 -23.86
C VAL A 75 5.82 -2.28 -23.86
N PRO A 76 6.98 -2.90 -24.16
CA PRO A 76 7.11 -4.35 -24.20
C PRO A 76 6.94 -4.97 -22.81
N VAL A 77 6.48 -6.21 -22.75
CA VAL A 77 6.39 -6.99 -21.51
C VAL A 77 7.33 -8.20 -21.61
N TYR A 78 8.21 -8.34 -20.62
CA TYR A 78 9.17 -9.45 -20.54
C TYR A 78 8.95 -10.29 -19.29
N PRO A 79 9.36 -11.57 -19.30
CA PRO A 79 9.47 -12.31 -18.05
C PRO A 79 10.59 -11.69 -17.18
N PRO A 80 10.52 -11.76 -15.83
CA PRO A 80 11.51 -11.11 -14.96
C PRO A 80 12.95 -11.58 -15.17
N ASP A 81 13.12 -12.83 -15.58
CA ASP A 81 14.39 -13.52 -15.86
C ASP A 81 14.85 -13.41 -17.32
N GLU A 82 14.26 -12.50 -18.11
CA GLU A 82 14.58 -12.22 -19.50
C GLU A 82 16.09 -12.25 -19.80
N ALA A 83 16.47 -13.15 -20.71
CA ALA A 83 17.87 -13.48 -21.00
C ALA A 83 18.62 -12.33 -21.67
N SER A 84 17.91 -11.46 -22.40
CA SER A 84 18.52 -10.28 -23.03
C SER A 84 18.91 -9.19 -22.03
N PHE A 85 18.40 -9.22 -20.79
CA PHE A 85 18.82 -8.29 -19.74
C PHE A 85 20.08 -8.80 -19.05
N THR A 86 21.22 -8.19 -19.39
CA THR A 86 22.51 -8.46 -18.76
C THR A 86 22.49 -8.11 -17.26
N LEU A 87 23.41 -8.69 -16.49
CA LEU A 87 23.55 -8.35 -15.07
C LEU A 87 23.76 -6.84 -14.88
N GLU A 88 24.68 -6.24 -15.63
CA GLU A 88 24.92 -4.79 -15.61
C GLU A 88 23.64 -3.97 -15.88
N TYR A 89 22.78 -4.41 -16.80
CA TYR A 89 21.50 -3.76 -17.06
C TYR A 89 20.59 -3.84 -15.83
N ARG A 90 20.45 -5.03 -15.24
CA ARG A 90 19.59 -5.28 -14.07
C ARG A 90 20.03 -4.47 -12.84
N GLU A 91 21.33 -4.35 -12.61
CA GLU A 91 21.90 -3.57 -11.49
C GLU A 91 21.64 -2.06 -11.64
N ASN A 92 21.59 -1.56 -12.88
CA ASN A 92 21.47 -0.13 -13.16
C ASN A 92 20.04 0.36 -13.38
N CYS A 93 19.08 -0.53 -13.66
CA CYS A 93 17.67 -0.18 -13.79
C CYS A 93 16.95 -0.05 -12.43
N LEU A 94 15.86 0.71 -12.42
CA LEU A 94 14.92 0.78 -11.31
C LEU A 94 13.71 -0.10 -11.61
N VAL A 95 13.41 -1.04 -10.74
CA VAL A 95 12.19 -1.85 -10.80
C VAL A 95 11.14 -1.30 -9.85
N ILE A 96 9.97 -0.96 -10.38
CA ILE A 96 8.81 -0.52 -9.61
C ILE A 96 7.83 -1.68 -9.51
N ILE A 97 7.61 -2.22 -8.31
CA ILE A 97 6.64 -3.30 -8.08
C ILE A 97 5.22 -2.71 -8.03
N SER A 98 4.44 -2.95 -9.09
CA SER A 98 3.08 -2.44 -9.28
C SER A 98 2.02 -3.54 -9.23
N ILE A 99 2.04 -4.33 -8.14
CA ILE A 99 1.02 -5.35 -7.86
C ILE A 99 0.50 -5.18 -6.45
N VAL A 100 -0.83 -5.21 -6.28
CA VAL A 100 -1.47 -5.20 -4.96
C VAL A 100 -1.45 -6.61 -4.38
N LEU A 101 -0.56 -6.82 -3.42
CA LEU A 101 -0.37 -8.07 -2.68
C LEU A 101 -0.13 -7.75 -1.21
N ASN A 102 -0.18 -8.75 -0.33
CA ASN A 102 0.27 -8.60 1.07
C ASN A 102 1.80 -8.53 1.16
N ARG A 103 2.33 -8.05 2.29
CA ARG A 103 3.76 -7.82 2.52
C ARG A 103 4.60 -9.07 2.25
N GLU A 104 4.15 -10.23 2.73
CA GLU A 104 4.87 -11.49 2.55
C GLU A 104 5.12 -11.80 1.05
N LYS A 105 4.09 -11.69 0.22
CA LYS A 105 4.23 -11.94 -1.23
C LYS A 105 5.04 -10.86 -1.93
N ARG A 106 4.94 -9.60 -1.50
CA ARG A 106 5.78 -8.49 -2.02
C ARG A 106 7.26 -8.74 -1.71
N GLU A 107 7.58 -9.17 -0.49
CA GLU A 107 8.94 -9.55 -0.09
C GLU A 107 9.47 -10.77 -0.87
N GLN A 108 8.63 -11.75 -1.18
CA GLN A 108 9.01 -12.88 -2.04
C GLN A 108 9.37 -12.40 -3.45
N ILE A 109 8.61 -11.47 -4.03
CA ILE A 109 8.93 -10.86 -5.34
C ILE A 109 10.26 -10.09 -5.25
N LYS A 110 10.44 -9.27 -4.21
CA LYS A 110 11.68 -8.50 -4.01
C LYS A 110 12.90 -9.41 -3.92
N LYS A 111 12.83 -10.49 -3.12
CA LYS A 111 13.88 -11.51 -3.01
C LYS A 111 14.17 -12.20 -4.35
N TYR A 112 13.13 -12.54 -5.10
CA TYR A 112 13.27 -13.14 -6.42
C TYR A 112 13.98 -12.20 -7.40
N LEU A 113 13.59 -10.92 -7.46
CA LEU A 113 14.23 -9.92 -8.31
C LEU A 113 15.69 -9.67 -7.90
N LEU A 114 15.97 -9.60 -6.60
CA LEU A 114 17.34 -9.50 -6.08
C LEU A 114 18.20 -10.69 -6.52
N ALA A 115 17.66 -11.91 -6.46
CA ALA A 115 18.36 -13.11 -6.91
C ALA A 115 18.62 -13.13 -8.42
N LEU A 116 17.83 -12.39 -9.21
CA LEU A 116 18.05 -12.18 -10.64
C LEU A 116 19.07 -11.07 -10.94
N GLY A 117 19.53 -10.32 -9.94
CA GLY A 117 20.52 -9.25 -10.08
C GLY A 117 19.95 -7.83 -10.15
N TYR A 118 18.64 -7.65 -9.98
CA TYR A 118 18.07 -6.30 -9.85
C TYR A 118 18.43 -5.72 -8.48
N GLN A 119 19.03 -4.53 -8.43
CA GLN A 119 19.50 -3.94 -7.17
C GLN A 119 18.59 -2.81 -6.66
N LYS A 120 17.96 -2.06 -7.56
CA LYS A 120 17.12 -0.90 -7.21
C LYS A 120 15.66 -1.29 -7.38
N ILE A 121 14.99 -1.60 -6.28
CA ILE A 121 13.61 -2.09 -6.28
C ILE A 121 12.80 -1.26 -5.30
N ILE A 122 11.67 -0.71 -5.76
CA ILE A 122 10.76 0.08 -4.93
C ILE A 122 9.31 -0.38 -5.12
N ASP A 123 8.48 -0.15 -4.10
CA ASP A 123 7.05 -0.42 -4.16
C ASP A 123 6.28 0.75 -4.80
N ALA A 124 5.40 0.45 -5.74
CA ALA A 124 4.55 1.45 -6.39
C ALA A 124 3.60 2.16 -5.42
N GLN A 125 3.20 1.52 -4.32
CA GLN A 125 2.39 2.14 -3.27
C GLN A 125 3.15 3.29 -2.60
N THR A 126 4.48 3.19 -2.44
CA THR A 126 5.32 4.27 -1.91
C THR A 126 5.33 5.48 -2.86
N ILE A 127 5.29 5.26 -4.18
CA ILE A 127 5.16 6.33 -5.17
C ILE A 127 3.75 6.93 -5.12
N ARG A 128 2.72 6.09 -5.17
CA ARG A 128 1.31 6.50 -5.13
C ARG A 128 0.96 7.31 -3.88
N ALA A 129 1.48 6.92 -2.72
CA ALA A 129 1.29 7.61 -1.45
C ALA A 129 1.75 9.09 -1.49
N LYS A 130 2.73 9.41 -2.35
CA LYS A 130 3.23 10.78 -2.49
C LYS A 130 2.35 11.68 -3.37
N ARG A 131 1.42 11.10 -4.15
CA ARG A 131 0.49 11.85 -5.02
C ARG A 131 -0.50 12.69 -4.24
N VAL A 132 -0.88 12.27 -3.05
CA VAL A 132 -1.76 13.04 -2.19
C VAL A 132 -0.95 14.24 -1.72
N PRO A 133 -1.24 15.50 -2.09
CA PRO A 133 -0.38 16.63 -1.70
C PRO A 133 -0.35 16.82 -0.18
N TYR A 134 0.71 17.39 0.38
CA TYR A 134 0.70 17.83 1.77
C TYR A 134 -0.02 19.19 1.80
N ASN A 135 -1.12 19.31 2.56
CA ASN A 135 -1.85 20.57 2.80
C ASN A 135 -2.66 21.19 1.63
N GLU A 136 -2.97 20.49 0.54
CA GLU A 136 -3.73 21.11 -0.58
C GLU A 136 -5.20 20.65 -0.68
N THR A 137 -5.65 19.75 0.20
CA THR A 137 -7.05 19.26 0.19
C THR A 137 -7.60 19.16 1.61
N ASP A 138 -8.88 19.50 1.82
CA ASP A 138 -9.63 19.33 3.09
C ASP A 138 -9.71 17.87 3.59
N MET A 139 -9.16 16.92 2.82
CA MET A 139 -9.27 15.48 3.05
C MET A 139 -8.13 14.88 3.87
N GLU A 140 -7.03 15.62 4.11
CA GLU A 140 -5.88 15.12 4.87
C GLU A 140 -5.42 16.13 5.93
N PRO A 141 -5.10 15.69 7.15
CA PRO A 141 -4.74 16.58 8.24
C PRO A 141 -3.40 17.26 7.94
N ASN A 142 -3.42 18.59 7.85
CA ASN A 142 -2.20 19.39 7.75
C ASN A 142 -1.40 19.34 9.08
N ASN A 143 -0.20 19.91 9.07
CA ASN A 143 0.64 19.95 10.27
C ASN A 143 -0.08 20.57 11.49
N GLU A 144 -0.92 21.57 11.29
CA GLU A 144 -1.65 22.26 12.36
C GLU A 144 -2.75 21.39 12.97
N ILE A 145 -3.47 20.63 12.14
CA ILE A 145 -4.48 19.64 12.58
C ILE A 145 -3.81 18.55 13.39
N ILE A 146 -2.68 18.00 12.91
CA ILE A 146 -1.92 16.98 13.66
C ILE A 146 -1.42 17.53 15.00
N GLU A 147 -0.99 18.80 15.04
CA GLU A 147 -0.53 19.45 16.27
C GLU A 147 -1.67 19.62 17.28
N LYS A 148 -2.82 20.09 16.80
CA LYS A 148 -4.04 20.26 17.58
C LYS A 148 -4.53 18.93 18.15
N ASP A 149 -4.53 17.89 17.32
CA ASP A 149 -5.09 16.58 17.66
C ASP A 149 -4.04 15.62 18.27
N ALA A 150 -2.80 16.08 18.46
CA ALA A 150 -1.70 15.26 18.98
C ALA A 150 -2.04 14.56 20.29
N LYS A 151 -2.76 15.25 21.19
CA LYS A 151 -3.20 14.68 22.47
C LYS A 151 -4.22 13.56 22.27
N ASP A 152 -5.12 13.71 21.32
CA ASP A 152 -6.16 12.74 21.03
C ASP A 152 -5.55 11.51 20.35
N LEU A 153 -4.64 11.72 19.39
CA LEU A 153 -3.86 10.65 18.75
C LEU A 153 -3.09 9.80 19.77
N LEU A 154 -2.51 10.42 20.78
CA LEU A 154 -1.79 9.71 21.84
C LEU A 154 -2.73 9.02 22.82
N SER A 155 -3.84 9.64 23.19
CA SER A 155 -4.80 9.05 24.14
C SER A 155 -5.58 7.87 23.55
N ALA A 156 -5.73 7.80 22.23
CA ALA A 156 -6.33 6.65 21.56
C ALA A 156 -5.58 5.32 21.83
N LEU A 157 -4.26 5.37 22.09
CA LEU A 157 -3.49 4.18 22.48
C LEU A 157 -4.04 3.50 23.73
N ASP A 158 -4.61 4.29 24.65
CA ASP A 158 -5.17 3.81 25.91
C ASP A 158 -6.54 3.13 25.74
N LEU A 159 -7.18 3.26 24.58
CA LEU A 159 -8.45 2.62 24.26
C LEU A 159 -8.29 1.17 23.76
N PHE A 160 -7.12 0.81 23.25
CA PHE A 160 -6.87 -0.54 22.74
C PHE A 160 -6.62 -1.54 23.87
N ALA A 161 -7.34 -2.67 23.83
CA ALA A 161 -7.29 -3.71 24.86
C ALA A 161 -6.02 -4.57 24.83
N ASP A 162 -5.31 -4.62 23.69
CA ASP A 162 -4.15 -5.47 23.49
C ASP A 162 -3.00 -4.72 22.78
N ASN A 163 -1.77 -5.19 23.02
CA ASN A 163 -0.56 -4.57 22.49
C ASN A 163 -0.46 -4.68 20.97
N HIS A 164 -0.98 -5.75 20.35
CA HIS A 164 -0.90 -5.90 18.90
C HIS A 164 -1.76 -4.85 18.19
N SER A 165 -2.95 -4.57 18.70
CA SER A 165 -3.80 -3.47 18.21
C SER A 165 -3.13 -2.11 18.39
N ARG A 166 -2.42 -1.89 19.50
CA ARG A 166 -1.60 -0.67 19.72
C ARG A 166 -0.50 -0.52 18.67
N GLU A 167 0.26 -1.59 18.41
CA GLU A 167 1.33 -1.59 17.40
C GLU A 167 0.80 -1.31 15.98
N ILE A 168 -0.34 -1.91 15.61
CA ILE A 168 -1.01 -1.65 14.33
C ILE A 168 -1.40 -0.17 14.22
N TYR A 169 -2.02 0.39 15.27
CA TYR A 169 -2.39 1.81 15.31
C TYR A 169 -1.16 2.72 15.15
N GLU A 170 -0.10 2.48 15.94
CA GLU A 170 1.16 3.25 15.83
C GLU A 170 1.76 3.15 14.44
N SER A 171 1.78 1.95 13.85
CA SER A 171 2.26 1.73 12.48
C SER A 171 1.43 2.52 11.47
N CYS A 172 0.10 2.52 11.58
CA CYS A 172 -0.76 3.28 10.68
C CYS A 172 -0.45 4.78 10.76
N ILE A 173 -0.49 5.36 11.97
CA ILE A 173 -0.22 6.80 12.14
C ILE A 173 1.18 7.14 11.63
N ASN A 174 2.17 6.31 11.94
CA ASN A 174 3.53 6.48 11.45
C ASN A 174 3.61 6.49 9.91
N CYS A 175 3.00 5.51 9.26
CA CYS A 175 2.99 5.41 7.80
C CYS A 175 2.28 6.59 7.14
N HIS A 176 1.19 7.10 7.71
CA HIS A 176 0.50 8.28 7.21
C HIS A 176 1.35 9.56 7.37
N LEU A 177 1.97 9.76 8.54
CA LEU A 177 2.81 10.92 8.81
C LEU A 177 4.08 10.95 7.93
N ARG A 178 4.67 9.78 7.66
CA ARG A 178 5.89 9.65 6.84
C ARG A 178 5.62 9.41 5.35
N ARG A 179 4.40 9.01 4.99
CA ARG A 179 3.99 8.51 3.66
C ARG A 179 4.84 7.33 3.17
N GLU A 180 5.24 6.49 4.12
CA GLU A 180 6.07 5.31 3.88
C GLU A 180 5.29 4.07 4.33
N TYR A 181 4.68 3.39 3.37
CA TYR A 181 3.82 2.23 3.63
C TYR A 181 4.52 0.88 3.42
N GLU A 182 5.75 0.86 2.90
CA GLU A 182 6.49 -0.37 2.60
C GLU A 182 6.63 -1.28 3.83
N ASN A 183 6.82 -0.67 5.00
CA ASN A 183 7.02 -1.37 6.27
C ASN A 183 5.80 -1.33 7.19
N ALA A 184 4.64 -0.89 6.70
CA ALA A 184 3.41 -0.90 7.49
C ALA A 184 3.17 -2.31 8.05
N LEU A 185 2.79 -2.36 9.33
CA LEU A 185 2.33 -3.60 9.93
C LEU A 185 1.00 -3.98 9.28
N GLU A 186 0.93 -5.22 8.81
CA GLU A 186 -0.30 -5.81 8.29
C GLU A 186 -0.80 -6.81 9.35
N SER A 187 -2.11 -6.78 9.63
CA SER A 187 -2.70 -7.79 10.50
C SER A 187 -2.73 -9.13 9.74
N PRO A 188 -2.06 -10.19 10.23
CA PRO A 188 -1.99 -11.46 9.53
C PRO A 188 -3.35 -12.15 9.54
N ASN A 189 -3.70 -12.82 8.44
CA ASN A 189 -4.88 -13.69 8.34
C ASN A 189 -6.22 -13.01 8.69
N THR A 190 -6.30 -11.69 8.55
CA THR A 190 -7.56 -10.97 8.79
C THR A 190 -8.50 -11.11 7.60
N ILE A 191 -9.72 -11.53 7.90
CA ILE A 191 -10.83 -11.36 6.98
C ILE A 191 -11.45 -10.03 7.35
N GLN A 192 -11.53 -9.11 6.39
CA GLN A 192 -12.11 -7.80 6.62
C GLN A 192 -13.51 -7.98 7.23
N TYR A 193 -13.77 -7.28 8.35
CA TYR A 193 -15.01 -7.33 9.15
C TYR A 193 -15.29 -8.62 9.93
N LEU A 194 -14.52 -9.70 9.71
CA LEU A 194 -14.73 -11.00 10.36
C LEU A 194 -13.50 -11.43 11.15
N VAL A 195 -13.57 -11.25 12.47
CA VAL A 195 -12.52 -11.70 13.38
C VAL A 195 -12.89 -13.07 13.93
N SER A 196 -11.98 -14.04 13.85
CA SER A 196 -12.19 -15.39 14.40
C SER A 196 -12.37 -15.40 15.93
N ASN A 197 -11.92 -14.34 16.60
CA ASN A 197 -11.77 -14.27 18.06
C ASN A 197 -12.73 -13.29 18.75
N THR A 198 -13.63 -12.61 18.03
CA THR A 198 -14.76 -11.93 18.68
C THR A 198 -15.86 -12.95 18.97
N PRO A 199 -16.54 -12.90 20.14
CA PRO A 199 -17.64 -13.81 20.43
C PRO A 199 -18.75 -13.68 19.37
N GLN A 200 -18.75 -14.59 18.39
CA GLN A 200 -19.74 -14.66 17.31
C GLN A 200 -21.17 -14.82 17.86
N ASN A 201 -21.28 -15.21 19.13
CA ASN A 201 -22.51 -15.55 19.82
C ASN A 201 -23.50 -14.40 20.03
N LYS A 202 -23.21 -13.15 19.68
CA LYS A 202 -24.17 -12.03 19.86
C LYS A 202 -24.32 -11.03 18.70
N GLY A 203 -23.56 -11.12 17.61
CA GLY A 203 -23.46 -9.99 16.67
C GLY A 203 -23.49 -10.29 15.17
N THR A 204 -23.44 -11.55 14.73
CA THR A 204 -23.28 -11.85 13.29
C THR A 204 -24.56 -12.37 12.63
N SER A 205 -25.60 -12.76 13.36
CA SER A 205 -26.86 -13.20 12.72
C SER A 205 -27.63 -12.07 12.05
N ARG A 206 -27.38 -10.81 12.45
CA ARG A 206 -27.96 -9.62 11.86
C ARG A 206 -26.82 -8.66 11.52
N PHE A 207 -26.63 -8.36 10.24
CA PHE A 207 -25.51 -7.55 9.77
C PHE A 207 -25.99 -6.32 8.99
N ILE A 208 -25.42 -5.16 9.29
CA ILE A 208 -25.63 -3.92 8.55
C ILE A 208 -24.33 -3.60 7.81
N ASP A 209 -24.41 -3.51 6.49
CA ASP A 209 -23.28 -3.31 5.60
C ASP A 209 -23.36 -1.92 4.95
N CYS A 210 -22.69 -0.94 5.55
CA CYS A 210 -22.67 0.45 5.09
C CYS A 210 -21.54 0.68 4.08
N GLY A 211 -21.76 0.24 2.84
CA GLY A 211 -20.76 0.15 1.77
C GLY A 211 -20.74 -1.23 1.15
N ALA A 212 -21.93 -1.76 0.83
CA ALA A 212 -22.10 -3.15 0.40
C ALA A 212 -21.43 -3.45 -0.95
N TYR A 213 -21.09 -2.44 -1.74
CA TYR A 213 -20.40 -2.51 -3.02
C TYR A 213 -20.97 -3.60 -3.96
N THR A 214 -20.28 -4.72 -4.11
CA THR A 214 -20.70 -5.85 -4.98
C THR A 214 -21.32 -7.02 -4.20
N GLY A 215 -21.62 -6.81 -2.93
CA GLY A 215 -22.07 -7.81 -1.97
C GLY A 215 -20.97 -8.81 -1.57
N ASP A 216 -19.69 -8.44 -1.69
CA ASP A 216 -18.55 -9.29 -1.33
C ASP A 216 -18.49 -9.57 0.18
N THR A 217 -18.80 -8.57 1.01
CA THR A 217 -18.98 -8.76 2.46
C THR A 217 -20.08 -9.78 2.77
N LEU A 218 -21.24 -9.68 2.13
CA LEU A 218 -22.33 -10.67 2.28
C LEU A 218 -21.86 -12.07 1.89
N LYS A 219 -21.19 -12.23 0.74
CA LYS A 219 -20.67 -13.52 0.29
C LYS A 219 -19.69 -14.12 1.29
N SER A 220 -18.80 -13.30 1.85
CA SER A 220 -17.87 -13.71 2.90
C SER A 220 -18.61 -14.14 4.18
N LEU A 221 -19.61 -13.37 4.61
CA LEU A 221 -20.45 -13.63 5.78
C LEU A 221 -21.18 -14.98 5.70
N ILE A 222 -21.95 -15.22 4.63
CA ILE A 222 -22.77 -16.44 4.48
C ILE A 222 -21.91 -17.70 4.33
N SER A 223 -20.69 -17.57 3.81
CA SER A 223 -19.76 -18.71 3.68
C SER A 223 -19.22 -19.21 5.03
N ARG A 224 -19.39 -18.43 6.10
CA ARG A 224 -18.77 -18.66 7.41
C ARG A 224 -19.77 -18.68 8.56
N ASN A 225 -20.93 -18.07 8.38
CA ASN A 225 -21.93 -17.87 9.43
C ASN A 225 -23.33 -18.10 8.89
N THR A 226 -24.26 -18.44 9.80
CA THR A 226 -25.69 -18.36 9.51
C THR A 226 -26.17 -16.94 9.76
N ILE A 227 -26.54 -16.23 8.69
CA ILE A 227 -27.09 -14.88 8.74
C ILE A 227 -28.61 -14.97 8.66
N GLN A 228 -29.31 -14.38 9.63
CA GLN A 228 -30.78 -14.26 9.65
C GLN A 228 -31.25 -13.02 8.90
N VAL A 229 -30.54 -11.89 9.06
CA VAL A 229 -30.89 -10.61 8.44
C VAL A 229 -29.61 -9.93 7.94
N TYR A 230 -29.61 -9.48 6.70
CA TYR A 230 -28.58 -8.63 6.14
C TYR A 230 -29.24 -7.39 5.54
N CYS A 231 -28.72 -6.22 5.88
CA CYS A 231 -29.13 -4.96 5.28
C CYS A 231 -27.90 -4.27 4.70
N GLY A 232 -27.80 -4.26 3.37
CA GLY A 232 -26.73 -3.60 2.65
C GLY A 232 -27.16 -2.24 2.14
N PHE A 233 -26.31 -1.25 2.36
CA PHE A 233 -26.43 0.11 1.83
C PHE A 233 -25.25 0.35 0.89
N GLU A 234 -25.52 0.72 -0.35
CA GLU A 234 -24.50 1.12 -1.33
C GLU A 234 -25.00 2.36 -2.08
N PRO A 235 -24.60 3.57 -1.66
CA PRO A 235 -25.03 4.80 -2.32
C PRO A 235 -24.21 5.00 -3.60
N GLY A 236 -24.64 4.41 -4.72
CA GLY A 236 -23.95 4.62 -5.99
C GLY A 236 -24.14 3.57 -7.08
N LEU A 237 -25.24 2.78 -7.04
CA LEU A 237 -25.64 1.96 -8.19
C LEU A 237 -26.33 2.81 -9.27
#